data_AF-A0A966SFN6-F1
#
_entry.id   AF-A0A966SFN6-F1
#
_cell.length_a   1.000
_cell.length_b   1.000
_cell.length_c   1.000
_cell.angle_alpha   90.00
_cell.angle_beta   90.00
_cell.angle_gamma   90.00
#
_symmetry.space_group_name_H-M   'P 1'
#
loop_
_entity.id
_entity.type
_entity.pdbx_description
1 polymer ?
#
loop_
_entity_poly.entity_id
_entity_poly.type
_entity_poly.pdbx_seq_one_letter_code
_entity_poly.pdbx_strand_id
1 'polypeptide(L)'
;MIGAVVCCAACIAGDNLQDLKCGHIVGATPWRQQVMLAIGAASSALVMAPVLNLLERAYGIGVPTETHPNPLLAPQATLMASVAKGLFGGQLPWDMIAIGAVIGVAIIVVDEILKARGSSFRTPVLAVAVGIYLPIELMTPIFLGGMLAFLAERNLRRAGCAEADLERRGRKGLLFAAGMITGEALMGIAIAIPIVTSGSADVLALPEGLRFGEWLGLVVLAALGFLMYRTATRAEAAARAG
;
A
#
# COMPACT_ATOMS: atom_id res chain seq x y z
N MET A 1 22.95 -14.49 -1.65
CA MET A 1 22.78 -14.13 -0.22
C MET A 1 23.57 -12.87 0.15
N ILE A 2 24.90 -12.87 0.06
CA ILE A 2 25.74 -11.71 0.44
C ILE A 2 25.32 -10.42 -0.29
N GLY A 3 25.13 -10.47 -1.62
CA GLY A 3 24.70 -9.29 -2.39
C GLY A 3 23.32 -8.76 -2.00
N ALA A 4 22.38 -9.62 -1.62
CA ALA A 4 21.06 -9.20 -1.13
C ALA A 4 21.16 -8.50 0.23
N VAL A 5 21.96 -9.05 1.15
CA VAL A 5 22.20 -8.44 2.47
C VAL A 5 22.86 -7.06 2.33
N VAL A 6 23.91 -6.95 1.52
CA VAL A 6 24.62 -5.69 1.30
C VAL A 6 23.73 -4.67 0.59
N CYS A 7 22.95 -5.08 -0.41
CA CYS A 7 22.00 -4.20 -1.10
C CYS A 7 20.94 -3.67 -0.14
N CYS A 8 20.27 -4.55 0.63
CA CYS A 8 19.27 -4.15 1.61
C CYS A 8 19.87 -3.22 2.67
N ALA A 9 21.08 -3.52 3.18
CA ALA A 9 21.75 -2.66 4.15
C ALA A 9 22.06 -1.26 3.56
N ALA A 10 22.52 -1.18 2.32
CA ALA A 10 22.78 0.08 1.64
C ALA A 10 21.49 0.89 1.39
N CYS A 11 20.42 0.23 0.95
CA CYS A 11 19.11 0.86 0.75
C CYS A 11 18.55 1.42 2.07
N ILE A 12 18.54 0.62 3.14
CA ILE A 12 18.07 1.05 4.46
C ILE A 12 18.94 2.18 5.03
N ALA A 13 20.26 2.12 4.83
CA ALA A 13 21.15 3.21 5.23
C ALA A 13 20.83 4.51 4.47
N GLY A 14 20.58 4.42 3.16
CA GLY A 14 20.19 5.57 2.34
C GLY A 14 18.86 6.18 2.77
N ASP A 15 17.86 5.36 3.08
CA ASP A 15 16.55 5.77 3.60
C ASP A 15 16.69 6.47 4.96
N ASN A 16 17.43 5.85 5.90
CA ASN A 16 17.71 6.43 7.21
C ASN A 16 18.42 7.80 7.12
N LEU A 17 19.33 8.00 6.16
CA LEU A 17 19.99 9.29 5.94
C LEU A 17 19.01 10.36 5.43
N GLN A 18 18.05 9.97 4.58
CA GLN A 18 17.00 10.87 4.11
C GLN A 18 16.05 11.26 5.24
N ASP A 19 15.69 10.30 6.09
CA ASP A 19 14.91 10.52 7.30
C ASP A 19 15.59 11.48 8.26
N LEU A 20 16.89 11.28 8.56
CA LEU A 20 17.65 12.17 9.43
C LEU A 20 17.79 13.57 8.85
N LYS A 21 17.96 13.70 7.52
CA LYS A 21 17.99 15.00 6.84
C LYS A 21 16.64 15.71 6.92
N CYS A 22 15.55 15.01 6.60
CA CYS A 22 14.20 15.56 6.68
C CYS A 22 13.88 15.98 8.12
N GLY A 23 14.15 15.10 9.08
CA GLY A 23 14.00 15.33 10.51
C GLY A 23 14.76 16.57 10.98
N HIS A 24 16.02 16.73 10.57
CA HIS A 24 16.81 17.91 10.91
C HIS A 24 16.20 19.20 10.34
N ILE A 25 15.72 19.18 9.09
CA ILE A 25 15.10 20.35 8.43
C ILE A 25 13.82 20.79 9.15
N VAL A 26 13.03 19.84 9.67
CA VAL A 26 11.78 20.15 10.42
C VAL A 26 12.00 20.37 11.93
N GLY A 27 13.26 20.44 12.38
CA GLY A 27 13.63 20.75 13.76
C GLY A 27 13.63 19.56 14.73
N ALA A 28 13.62 18.32 14.23
CA ALA A 28 13.75 17.12 15.07
C ALA A 28 15.18 16.95 15.61
N THR A 29 15.31 16.27 16.75
CA THR A 29 16.62 15.96 17.37
C THR A 29 17.24 14.70 16.72
N PRO A 30 18.33 14.81 15.93
CA PRO A 30 18.80 13.69 15.09
C PRO A 30 19.21 12.45 15.90
N TRP A 31 19.81 12.64 17.06
CA TRP A 31 20.23 11.54 17.93
C TRP A 31 19.04 10.68 18.41
N ARG A 32 17.92 11.32 18.79
CA ARG A 32 16.72 10.60 19.22
C ARG A 32 16.11 9.81 18.07
N GLN A 33 16.11 10.39 16.86
CA GLN A 33 15.61 9.74 15.66
C GLN A 33 16.45 8.51 15.28
N GLN A 34 17.78 8.62 15.33
CA GLN A 34 18.68 7.50 15.05
C GLN A 34 18.48 6.32 16.02
N VAL A 35 18.31 6.60 17.32
CA VAL A 35 18.01 5.56 18.32
C VAL A 35 16.68 4.87 18.01
N MET A 36 15.62 5.64 17.70
CA MET A 36 14.32 5.07 17.35
C MET A 36 14.36 4.25 16.06
N LEU A 37 15.11 4.69 15.04
CA LEU A 37 15.32 3.93 13.80
C LEU A 37 16.05 2.60 14.08
N ALA A 38 17.06 2.60 14.94
CA ALA A 38 17.78 1.39 15.32
C ALA A 38 16.86 0.39 16.05
N ILE A 39 16.05 0.86 17.01
CA ILE A 39 15.06 0.04 17.72
C ILE A 39 14.00 -0.50 16.75
N GLY A 40 13.51 0.35 15.85
CA GLY A 40 12.53 -0.02 14.82
C GLY A 40 13.06 -1.09 13.87
N ALA A 41 14.29 -0.95 13.40
CA ALA A 41 14.94 -1.92 12.53
C ALA A 41 15.17 -3.27 13.24
N ALA A 42 15.67 -3.24 14.48
CA ALA A 42 15.93 -4.45 15.26
C ALA A 42 14.63 -5.21 15.59
N SER A 43 13.60 -4.49 16.06
CA SER A 43 12.29 -5.08 16.36
C SER A 43 11.61 -5.63 15.09
N SER A 44 11.65 -4.89 13.98
CA SER A 44 11.10 -5.35 12.69
C SER A 44 11.83 -6.60 12.19
N ALA A 45 13.16 -6.66 12.28
CA ALA A 45 13.92 -7.84 11.88
C ALA A 45 13.54 -9.10 12.68
N LEU A 46 13.32 -8.94 14.00
CA LEU A 46 12.91 -10.06 14.88
C LEU A 46 11.48 -10.54 14.62
N VAL A 47 10.56 -9.64 14.28
CA VAL A 47 9.14 -9.98 14.08
C VAL A 47 8.87 -10.45 12.65
N MET A 48 9.51 -9.84 11.65
CA MET A 48 9.18 -10.07 10.24
C MET A 48 9.50 -11.50 9.79
N ALA A 49 10.63 -12.07 10.21
CA ALA A 49 11.03 -13.41 9.78
C ALA A 49 10.05 -14.52 10.25
N PRO A 50 9.66 -14.59 11.54
CA PRO A 50 8.61 -15.51 11.98
C PRO A 50 7.28 -15.30 11.27
N VAL A 51 6.84 -14.05 11.11
CA VAL A 51 5.55 -13.72 10.48
C VAL A 51 5.54 -14.13 9.01
N LEU A 52 6.58 -13.80 8.24
CA LEU A 52 6.66 -14.22 6.85
C LEU A 52 6.74 -15.74 6.71
N ASN A 53 7.44 -16.44 7.60
CA ASN A 53 7.48 -17.90 7.56
C ASN A 53 6.12 -18.53 7.92
N LEU A 54 5.38 -17.93 8.85
CA LEU A 54 4.02 -18.34 9.18
C LEU A 54 3.08 -18.15 7.98
N LEU A 55 3.11 -16.97 7.35
CA LEU A 55 2.28 -16.66 6.18
C LEU A 55 2.62 -17.52 4.97
N GLU A 56 3.91 -17.77 4.72
CA GLU A 56 4.37 -18.67 3.65
C GLU A 56 3.83 -20.09 3.84
N ARG A 57 3.83 -20.61 5.09
CA ARG A 57 3.26 -21.94 5.37
C ARG A 57 1.75 -21.99 5.31
N ALA A 58 1.08 -20.89 5.67
CA ALA A 58 -0.39 -20.83 5.71
C ALA A 58 -0.99 -20.68 4.30
N TYR A 59 -0.43 -19.76 3.52
CA TYR A 59 -1.01 -19.31 2.25
C TYR A 59 -0.07 -19.48 1.06
N GLY A 60 1.25 -19.54 1.26
CA GLY A 60 2.24 -19.37 0.19
C GLY A 60 2.34 -17.92 -0.31
N ILE A 61 3.47 -17.56 -0.92
CA ILE A 61 3.72 -16.21 -1.45
C ILE A 61 4.13 -16.27 -2.93
N GLY A 62 3.46 -15.46 -3.76
CA GLY A 62 3.81 -15.28 -5.16
C GLY A 62 3.05 -16.22 -6.10
N VAL A 63 3.73 -17.25 -6.62
CA VAL A 63 3.19 -18.11 -7.69
C VAL A 63 2.34 -19.23 -7.10
N PRO A 64 1.13 -19.50 -7.63
CA PRO A 64 0.30 -20.62 -7.18
C PRO A 64 1.01 -21.96 -7.29
N THR A 65 0.88 -22.78 -6.25
CA THR A 65 1.41 -24.16 -6.20
C THR A 65 0.28 -25.14 -5.87
N GLU A 66 0.50 -26.44 -6.08
CA GLU A 66 -0.53 -27.45 -5.74
C GLU A 66 -0.89 -27.45 -4.24
N THR A 67 0.06 -27.10 -3.38
CA THR A 67 -0.15 -26.98 -1.93
C THR A 67 -0.83 -25.66 -1.55
N HIS A 68 -0.66 -24.62 -2.38
CA HIS A 68 -1.18 -23.28 -2.14
C HIS A 68 -1.77 -22.70 -3.44
N PRO A 69 -3.02 -23.06 -3.77
CA PRO A 69 -3.65 -22.62 -5.02
C PRO A 69 -3.96 -21.11 -5.04
N ASN A 70 -4.11 -20.49 -3.87
CA ASN A 70 -4.43 -19.07 -3.71
C ASN A 70 -3.40 -18.36 -2.82
N PRO A 71 -2.17 -18.10 -3.29
CA PRO A 71 -1.12 -17.49 -2.49
C PRO A 71 -1.29 -15.98 -2.32
N LEU A 72 -0.58 -15.44 -1.33
CA LEU A 72 -0.46 -14.01 -1.15
C LEU A 72 0.32 -13.41 -2.34
N LEU A 73 -0.29 -12.43 -3.01
CA LEU A 73 0.34 -11.74 -4.13
C LEU A 73 1.49 -10.84 -3.65
N ALA A 74 2.67 -11.02 -4.23
CA ALA A 74 3.84 -10.20 -3.95
C ALA A 74 4.45 -9.59 -5.23
N PRO A 75 3.71 -8.73 -5.96
CA PRO A 75 4.13 -8.22 -7.27
C PRO A 75 5.46 -7.46 -7.22
N GLN A 76 5.71 -6.72 -6.15
CA GLN A 76 6.98 -6.02 -5.92
C GLN A 76 8.16 -6.98 -5.76
N ALA A 77 7.99 -8.05 -4.98
CA ALA A 77 9.03 -9.07 -4.80
C ALA A 77 9.28 -9.84 -6.11
N THR A 78 8.20 -10.20 -6.84
CA THR A 78 8.30 -10.89 -8.13
C THR A 78 9.03 -10.03 -9.16
N LEU A 79 8.77 -8.72 -9.24
CA LEU A 79 9.47 -7.81 -10.14
C LEU A 79 10.97 -7.72 -9.80
N MET A 80 11.31 -7.57 -8.51
CA MET A 80 12.71 -7.53 -8.08
C MET A 80 13.43 -8.85 -8.37
N ALA A 81 12.74 -9.99 -8.16
CA ALA A 81 13.28 -11.31 -8.49
C ALA A 81 13.48 -11.48 -10.00
N SER A 82 12.57 -11.02 -10.85
CA SER A 82 12.70 -11.12 -12.30
C SER A 82 13.84 -10.26 -12.83
N VAL A 83 14.01 -9.04 -12.31
CA VAL A 83 15.12 -8.15 -12.70
C VAL A 83 16.46 -8.76 -12.27
N ALA A 84 16.56 -9.26 -11.04
CA ALA A 84 17.78 -9.91 -10.55
C ALA A 84 18.14 -11.16 -11.39
N LYS A 85 17.16 -12.04 -11.66
CA LYS A 85 17.36 -13.22 -12.50
C LYS A 85 17.78 -12.85 -13.92
N GLY A 86 17.13 -11.84 -14.52
CA GLY A 86 17.50 -11.36 -15.84
C GLY A 86 18.93 -10.83 -15.89
N LEU A 87 19.32 -10.02 -14.90
CA LEU A 87 20.64 -9.37 -14.85
C LEU A 87 21.76 -10.39 -14.67
N PHE A 88 21.64 -11.29 -13.68
CA PHE A 88 22.67 -12.29 -13.42
C PHE A 88 22.64 -13.47 -14.42
N GLY A 89 21.47 -13.74 -15.01
CA GLY A 89 21.31 -14.76 -16.04
C GLY A 89 21.68 -14.29 -17.46
N GLY A 90 21.99 -12.99 -17.64
CA GLY A 90 22.36 -12.43 -18.94
C GLY A 90 21.22 -12.35 -19.97
N GLN A 91 19.96 -12.55 -19.55
CA GLN A 91 18.77 -12.62 -20.41
C GLN A 91 17.80 -11.47 -20.13
N LEU A 92 18.32 -10.28 -19.80
CA LEU A 92 17.45 -9.10 -19.64
C LEU A 92 16.75 -8.78 -20.98
N PRO A 93 15.43 -8.59 -20.98
CA PRO A 93 14.70 -8.18 -22.18
C PRO A 93 14.96 -6.69 -22.44
N TRP A 94 16.12 -6.37 -23.00
CA TRP A 94 16.58 -4.99 -23.24
C TRP A 94 15.61 -4.19 -24.10
N ASP A 95 14.95 -4.82 -25.06
CA ASP A 95 13.91 -4.19 -25.87
C ASP A 95 12.75 -3.68 -25.00
N MET A 96 12.30 -4.50 -24.04
CA MET A 96 11.22 -4.14 -23.12
C MET A 96 11.65 -3.03 -22.15
N ILE A 97 12.90 -3.06 -21.69
CA ILE A 97 13.49 -2.01 -20.85
C ILE A 97 13.57 -0.69 -21.62
N ALA A 98 14.02 -0.72 -22.88
CA ALA A 98 14.11 0.46 -23.73
C ALA A 98 12.73 1.06 -24.00
N ILE A 99 11.72 0.23 -24.31
CA ILE A 99 10.33 0.66 -24.46
C ILE A 99 9.84 1.31 -23.16
N GLY A 100 10.09 0.68 -22.00
CA GLY A 100 9.73 1.23 -20.69
C GLY A 100 10.40 2.59 -20.42
N ALA A 101 11.67 2.75 -20.80
CA ALA A 101 12.39 4.01 -20.67
C ALA A 101 11.77 5.12 -21.55
N VAL A 102 11.42 4.80 -22.80
CA VAL A 102 10.75 5.74 -23.71
C VAL A 102 9.38 6.16 -23.17
N ILE A 103 8.59 5.20 -22.67
CA ILE A 103 7.29 5.48 -22.03
C ILE A 103 7.49 6.37 -20.81
N GLY A 104 8.48 6.07 -19.96
CA GLY A 104 8.81 6.87 -18.78
C GLY A 104 9.16 8.32 -19.14
N VAL A 105 10.02 8.52 -20.15
CA VAL A 105 10.36 9.86 -20.66
C VAL A 105 9.12 10.57 -21.22
N ALA A 106 8.28 9.88 -21.99
CA ALA A 106 7.05 10.46 -22.52
C ALA A 106 6.11 10.93 -21.40
N ILE A 107 5.94 10.14 -20.33
CA ILE A 107 5.13 10.52 -19.17
C ILE A 107 5.72 11.74 -18.45
N ILE A 108 7.05 11.79 -18.27
CA ILE A 108 7.72 12.97 -17.68
C ILE A 108 7.42 14.23 -18.51
N VAL A 109 7.56 14.13 -19.83
CA VAL A 109 7.32 15.26 -20.74
C VAL A 109 5.86 15.71 -20.65
N VAL A 110 4.90 14.77 -20.63
CA VAL A 110 3.48 15.10 -20.46
C VAL A 110 3.24 15.78 -19.11
N ASP A 111 3.81 15.28 -18.02
CA ASP A 111 3.66 15.90 -16.69
C ASP A 111 4.20 17.33 -16.66
N GLU A 112 5.40 17.57 -17.22
CA GLU A 112 5.99 18.91 -17.27
C GLU A 112 5.20 19.87 -18.19
N ILE A 113 4.62 19.36 -19.29
CA ILE A 113 3.70 20.17 -20.12
C ILE A 113 2.43 20.54 -19.33
N LEU A 114 1.85 19.59 -18.59
CA LEU A 114 0.68 19.86 -17.73
C LEU A 114 1.02 20.89 -16.64
N LYS A 115 2.23 20.82 -16.07
CA LYS A 115 2.77 21.80 -15.12
C LYS A 115 2.84 23.19 -15.74
N ALA A 116 3.45 23.29 -16.91
CA ALA A 116 3.68 24.55 -17.60
C ALA A 116 2.36 25.23 -18.01
N ARG A 117 1.32 24.42 -18.26
CA ARG A 117 -0.05 24.89 -18.56
C ARG A 117 -0.85 25.28 -17.31
N GLY A 118 -0.30 25.14 -16.11
CA GLY A 118 -1.01 25.43 -14.85
C GLY A 118 -2.20 24.50 -14.60
N SER A 119 -2.18 23.28 -15.14
CA SER A 119 -3.27 22.32 -14.95
C SER A 119 -3.37 21.89 -13.49
N SER A 120 -4.60 21.78 -12.97
CA SER A 120 -4.87 21.18 -11.66
C SER A 120 -4.63 19.67 -11.63
N PHE A 121 -4.46 19.04 -12.81
CA PHE A 121 -4.20 17.62 -12.95
C PHE A 121 -2.72 17.37 -13.28
N ARG A 122 -2.08 16.50 -12.50
CA ARG A 122 -0.67 16.10 -12.64
C ARG A 122 -0.60 14.61 -12.91
N THR A 123 0.41 14.17 -13.61
CA THR A 123 0.66 12.75 -13.93
C THR A 123 2.06 12.35 -13.44
N PRO A 124 2.28 12.23 -12.12
CA PRO A 124 3.57 11.82 -11.60
C PRO A 124 3.93 10.45 -12.17
N VAL A 125 5.14 10.33 -12.74
CA VAL A 125 5.62 9.11 -13.38
C VAL A 125 5.51 7.90 -12.46
N LEU A 126 5.80 8.09 -11.18
CA LEU A 126 5.71 7.02 -10.19
C LEU A 126 4.28 6.48 -10.05
N ALA A 127 3.28 7.36 -10.02
CA ALA A 127 1.88 6.95 -9.91
C ALA A 127 1.43 6.17 -11.17
N VAL A 128 1.86 6.62 -12.35
CA VAL A 128 1.57 5.93 -13.63
C VAL A 128 2.28 4.57 -13.69
N ALA A 129 3.55 4.52 -13.30
CA ALA A 129 4.32 3.28 -13.27
C ALA A 129 3.70 2.26 -12.31
N VAL A 130 3.26 2.72 -11.12
CA VAL A 130 2.53 1.89 -10.15
C VAL A 130 1.25 1.33 -10.76
N GLY A 131 0.47 2.15 -11.47
CA GLY A 131 -0.71 1.69 -12.19
C GLY A 131 -0.41 0.61 -13.25
N ILE A 132 0.69 0.74 -14.00
CA ILE A 132 1.01 -0.21 -15.07
C ILE A 132 1.37 -1.60 -14.53
N TYR A 133 2.02 -1.70 -13.35
CA TYR A 133 2.46 -3.00 -12.83
C TYR A 133 1.47 -3.66 -11.87
N LEU A 134 0.53 -2.91 -11.25
CA LEU A 134 -0.42 -3.50 -10.30
C LEU A 134 -1.49 -4.36 -11.00
N PRO A 135 -1.84 -5.53 -10.44
CA PRO A 135 -3.01 -6.29 -10.87
C PRO A 135 -4.28 -5.45 -10.82
N ILE A 136 -5.20 -5.70 -11.75
CA ILE A 136 -6.50 -4.98 -11.83
C ILE A 136 -7.35 -5.17 -10.56
N GLU A 137 -7.17 -6.31 -9.89
CA GLU A 137 -7.79 -6.64 -8.60
C GLU A 137 -7.39 -5.67 -7.49
N LEU A 138 -6.15 -5.17 -7.50
CA LEU A 138 -5.68 -4.16 -6.57
C LEU A 138 -6.00 -2.74 -7.07
N MET A 139 -5.95 -2.51 -8.39
CA MET A 139 -6.21 -1.20 -8.97
C MET A 139 -7.65 -0.73 -8.74
N THR A 140 -8.63 -1.62 -8.87
CA THR A 140 -10.06 -1.29 -8.74
C THR A 140 -10.42 -0.69 -7.37
N PRO A 141 -10.11 -1.33 -6.22
CA PRO A 141 -10.38 -0.75 -4.92
C PRO A 141 -9.60 0.55 -4.66
N ILE A 142 -8.35 0.65 -5.14
CA ILE A 142 -7.55 1.89 -5.05
C ILE A 142 -8.26 3.03 -5.81
N PHE A 143 -8.71 2.77 -7.03
CA PHE A 143 -9.44 3.73 -7.85
C PHE A 143 -10.76 4.17 -7.19
N LEU A 144 -11.55 3.21 -6.69
CA LEU A 144 -12.80 3.50 -5.98
C LEU A 144 -12.55 4.34 -4.72
N GLY A 145 -11.52 4.01 -3.94
CA GLY A 145 -11.10 4.80 -2.78
C GLY A 145 -10.70 6.23 -3.14
N GLY A 146 -9.92 6.40 -4.22
CA GLY A 146 -9.55 7.71 -4.75
C GLY A 146 -10.74 8.53 -5.24
N MET A 147 -11.69 7.88 -5.92
CA MET A 147 -12.93 8.52 -6.37
C MET A 147 -13.80 8.97 -5.17
N LEU A 148 -13.91 8.15 -4.13
CA LEU A 148 -14.60 8.52 -2.88
C LEU A 148 -13.93 9.71 -2.20
N ALA A 149 -12.60 9.72 -2.11
CA ALA A 149 -11.85 10.85 -1.55
C ALA A 149 -12.09 12.14 -2.37
N PHE A 150 -12.02 12.05 -3.70
CA PHE A 150 -12.29 13.17 -4.60
C PHE A 150 -13.71 13.72 -4.46
N LEU A 151 -14.72 12.84 -4.39
CA LEU A 151 -16.12 13.24 -4.19
C LEU A 151 -16.37 13.87 -2.82
N ALA A 152 -15.77 13.30 -1.77
CA ALA A 152 -15.85 13.86 -0.42
C ALA A 152 -15.23 15.26 -0.36
N GLU A 153 -14.04 15.43 -0.94
CA GLU A 153 -13.36 16.73 -0.99
C GLU A 153 -14.15 17.76 -1.82
N ARG A 154 -14.66 17.35 -2.99
CA ARG A 154 -15.50 18.21 -3.85
C ARG A 154 -16.74 18.71 -3.12
N ASN A 155 -17.39 17.84 -2.34
CA ASN A 155 -18.58 18.22 -1.58
C ASN A 155 -18.25 19.17 -0.42
N LEU A 156 -17.14 18.94 0.29
CA LEU A 156 -16.68 19.85 1.35
C LEU A 156 -16.26 21.23 0.80
N ARG A 157 -15.61 21.27 -0.37
CA ARG A 157 -15.30 22.54 -1.07
C ARG A 157 -16.57 23.30 -1.46
N ARG A 158 -17.59 22.59 -1.98
CA ARG A 158 -18.90 23.18 -2.29
C ARG A 158 -19.64 23.71 -1.06
N ALA A 159 -19.43 23.09 0.10
CA ALA A 159 -20.00 23.53 1.37
C ALA A 159 -19.29 24.76 1.98
N GLY A 160 -18.24 25.28 1.33
CA GLY A 160 -17.49 26.45 1.80
C GLY A 160 -16.51 26.15 2.93
N CYS A 161 -16.09 24.89 3.11
CA CYS A 161 -15.08 24.56 4.12
C CYS A 161 -13.73 25.22 3.79
N ALA A 162 -13.07 25.75 4.81
CA ALA A 162 -11.72 26.29 4.69
C ALA A 162 -10.71 25.19 4.33
N GLU A 163 -9.64 25.56 3.63
CA GLU A 163 -8.62 24.63 3.13
C GLU A 163 -7.91 23.87 4.26
N ALA A 164 -7.65 24.54 5.39
CA ALA A 164 -7.09 23.90 6.59
C ALA A 164 -7.99 22.79 7.18
N ASP A 165 -9.32 22.94 7.09
CA ASP A 165 -10.26 21.92 7.55
C ASP A 165 -10.35 20.74 6.59
N LEU A 166 -10.20 20.98 5.28
CA LEU A 166 -10.10 19.94 4.26
C LEU A 166 -8.87 19.06 4.50
N GLU A 167 -7.70 19.65 4.69
CA GLU A 167 -6.46 18.92 4.99
C GLU A 167 -6.57 18.10 6.27
N ARG A 168 -7.10 18.71 7.35
CA ARG A 168 -7.27 18.02 8.64
C ARG A 168 -8.20 16.82 8.52
N ARG A 169 -9.29 16.93 7.76
CA ARG A 169 -10.25 15.85 7.51
C ARG A 169 -9.65 14.79 6.59
N GLY A 170 -8.93 15.18 5.55
CA GLY A 170 -8.18 14.27 4.66
C GLY A 170 -7.19 13.41 5.45
N ARG A 171 -6.41 14.01 6.35
CA ARG A 171 -5.48 13.28 7.22
C ARG A 171 -6.19 12.28 8.13
N LYS A 172 -7.36 12.61 8.67
CA LYS A 172 -8.17 11.66 9.47
C LYS A 172 -8.66 10.49 8.62
N GLY A 173 -9.12 10.76 7.39
CA GLY A 173 -9.52 9.71 6.44
C GLY A 173 -8.35 8.78 6.10
N LEU A 174 -7.17 9.35 5.87
CA LEU A 174 -5.93 8.59 5.63
C LEU A 174 -5.56 7.70 6.82
N LEU A 175 -5.60 8.24 8.05
CA LEU A 175 -5.36 7.48 9.29
C LEU A 175 -6.34 6.32 9.47
N PHE A 176 -7.62 6.54 9.17
CA PHE A 176 -8.63 5.50 9.24
C PHE A 176 -8.38 4.39 8.22
N ALA A 177 -8.11 4.75 6.95
CA ALA A 177 -7.77 3.80 5.91
C ALA A 177 -6.51 2.99 6.26
N ALA A 178 -5.45 3.65 6.75
CA ALA A 178 -4.23 2.98 7.20
C ALA A 178 -4.49 2.01 8.37
N GLY A 179 -5.39 2.38 9.30
CA GLY A 179 -5.83 1.52 10.38
C GLY A 179 -6.58 0.28 9.88
N MET A 180 -7.45 0.43 8.87
CA MET A 180 -8.14 -0.71 8.25
C MET A 180 -7.17 -1.65 7.52
N ILE A 181 -6.21 -1.11 6.77
CA ILE A 181 -5.16 -1.88 6.08
C ILE A 181 -4.28 -2.62 7.10
N THR A 182 -3.95 -1.98 8.22
CA THR A 182 -3.20 -2.65 9.30
C THR A 182 -4.05 -3.74 9.95
N GLY A 183 -5.35 -3.49 10.13
CA GLY A 183 -6.31 -4.43 10.70
C GLY A 183 -6.49 -5.69 9.87
N GLU A 184 -6.63 -5.58 8.55
CA GLU A 184 -6.70 -6.75 7.66
C GLU A 184 -5.42 -7.59 7.75
N ALA A 185 -4.24 -6.96 7.78
CA ALA A 185 -2.97 -7.66 7.85
C ALA A 185 -2.81 -8.39 9.20
N LEU A 186 -3.15 -7.74 10.31
CA LEU A 186 -3.10 -8.35 11.64
C LEU A 186 -4.11 -9.51 11.77
N MET A 187 -5.32 -9.35 11.23
CA MET A 187 -6.30 -10.44 11.19
C MET A 187 -5.82 -11.60 10.32
N GLY A 188 -5.20 -11.32 9.17
CA GLY A 188 -4.60 -12.35 8.32
C GLY A 188 -3.53 -13.17 9.04
N ILE A 189 -2.68 -12.51 9.84
CA ILE A 189 -1.70 -13.18 10.71
C ILE A 189 -2.42 -14.01 11.80
N ALA A 190 -3.44 -13.46 12.44
CA ALA A 190 -4.20 -14.18 13.47
C ALA A 190 -4.88 -15.44 12.92
N ILE A 191 -5.40 -15.40 11.69
CA ILE A 191 -6.00 -16.54 10.99
C ILE A 191 -4.93 -17.52 10.49
N ALA A 192 -3.74 -17.07 10.14
CA ALA A 192 -2.65 -17.94 9.70
C ALA A 192 -2.18 -18.91 10.81
N ILE A 193 -2.24 -18.49 12.09
CA ILE A 193 -1.86 -19.33 13.24
C ILE A 193 -2.65 -20.66 13.27
N PRO A 194 -4.00 -20.67 13.35
CA PRO A 194 -4.76 -21.91 13.38
C PRO A 194 -4.64 -22.73 12.09
N ILE A 195 -4.48 -22.10 10.92
CA ILE A 195 -4.27 -22.82 9.65
C ILE A 195 -3.00 -23.68 9.73
N VAL A 196 -1.90 -23.09 10.22
CA VAL A 196 -0.61 -23.79 10.31
C VAL A 196 -0.59 -24.81 11.43
N THR A 197 -1.23 -24.56 12.58
CA THR A 197 -1.26 -25.51 13.70
C THR A 197 -2.14 -26.73 13.44
N SER A 198 -3.23 -26.56 12.68
CA SER A 198 -4.16 -27.64 12.34
C SER A 198 -3.84 -28.37 11.04
N GLY A 199 -3.00 -27.78 10.18
CA GLY A 199 -2.67 -28.31 8.85
C GLY A 199 -3.84 -28.32 7.87
N SER A 200 -4.97 -27.68 8.21
CA SER A 200 -6.17 -27.62 7.36
C SER A 200 -6.58 -26.17 7.15
N ALA A 201 -6.77 -25.78 5.88
CA ALA A 201 -7.24 -24.44 5.52
C ALA A 201 -8.69 -24.17 5.99
N ASP A 202 -9.46 -25.24 6.23
CA ASP A 202 -10.88 -25.17 6.56
C ASP A 202 -11.20 -25.01 8.06
N VAL A 203 -10.20 -24.87 8.93
CA VAL A 203 -10.45 -24.82 10.40
C VAL A 203 -11.29 -23.62 10.84
N LEU A 204 -11.25 -22.53 10.08
CA LEU A 204 -12.11 -21.36 10.29
C LEU A 204 -13.15 -21.20 9.16
N ALA A 205 -13.31 -22.19 8.27
CA ALA A 205 -14.30 -22.11 7.21
C ALA A 205 -15.72 -22.16 7.81
N LEU A 206 -16.55 -21.18 7.45
CA LEU A 206 -17.97 -21.22 7.78
C LEU A 206 -18.63 -22.44 7.11
N PRO A 207 -19.58 -23.12 7.79
CA PRO A 207 -20.37 -24.20 7.19
C PRO A 207 -20.97 -23.75 5.84
N GLU A 208 -21.12 -24.68 4.89
CA GLU A 208 -21.56 -24.35 3.52
C GLU A 208 -22.87 -23.54 3.46
N GLY A 209 -23.79 -23.75 4.41
CA GLY A 209 -25.04 -22.98 4.53
C GLY A 209 -24.91 -21.55 5.07
N LEU A 210 -23.75 -21.18 5.63
CA LEU A 210 -23.44 -19.85 6.17
C LEU A 210 -22.33 -19.12 5.38
N ARG A 211 -21.90 -19.68 4.25
CA ARG A 211 -21.03 -18.99 3.30
C ARG A 211 -21.88 -17.95 2.56
N PHE A 212 -21.98 -16.75 3.10
CA PHE A 212 -22.74 -15.62 2.53
C PHE A 212 -22.18 -15.10 1.17
N GLY A 213 -21.29 -15.85 0.53
CA GLY A 213 -20.69 -15.56 -0.77
C GLY A 213 -19.98 -14.20 -0.82
N GLU A 214 -19.69 -13.78 -2.05
CA GLU A 214 -19.04 -12.50 -2.35
C GLU A 214 -19.93 -11.29 -1.99
N TRP A 215 -21.24 -11.49 -1.89
CA TRP A 215 -22.21 -10.44 -1.58
C TRP A 215 -22.04 -9.83 -0.19
N LEU A 216 -21.72 -10.64 0.83
CA LEU A 216 -21.44 -10.11 2.17
C LEU A 216 -20.22 -9.20 2.15
N GLY A 217 -19.16 -9.60 1.45
CA GLY A 217 -17.97 -8.77 1.26
C GLY A 217 -18.30 -7.44 0.59
N LEU A 218 -19.14 -7.47 -0.45
CA LEU A 218 -19.57 -6.27 -1.17
C LEU A 218 -20.45 -5.35 -0.31
N VAL A 219 -21.34 -5.91 0.51
CA VAL A 219 -22.15 -5.16 1.48
C VAL A 219 -21.28 -4.52 2.55
N VAL A 220 -20.31 -5.26 3.10
CA VAL A 220 -19.37 -4.72 4.10
C VAL A 220 -18.51 -3.61 3.48
N LEU A 221 -18.01 -3.80 2.26
CA LEU A 221 -17.25 -2.79 1.53
C LEU A 221 -18.09 -1.53 1.27
N ALA A 222 -19.34 -1.69 0.81
CA ALA A 222 -20.25 -0.58 0.60
C ALA A 222 -20.59 0.16 1.91
N ALA A 223 -20.79 -0.59 3.01
CA ALA A 223 -21.04 -0.03 4.33
C ALA A 223 -19.83 0.74 4.85
N LEU A 224 -18.62 0.19 4.71
CA LEU A 224 -17.38 0.87 5.10
C LEU A 224 -17.12 2.12 4.25
N GLY A 225 -17.29 2.03 2.93
CA GLY A 225 -17.18 3.19 2.03
C GLY A 225 -18.20 4.27 2.37
N PHE A 226 -19.44 3.88 2.69
CA PHE A 226 -20.47 4.80 3.15
C PHE A 226 -20.12 5.42 4.50
N LEU A 227 -19.62 4.64 5.47
CA LEU A 227 -19.19 5.14 6.77
C LEU A 227 -18.01 6.10 6.65
N MET A 228 -17.04 5.82 5.78
CA MET A 228 -15.93 6.73 5.47
C MET A 228 -16.44 8.04 4.87
N TYR A 229 -17.31 7.96 3.85
CA TYR A 229 -17.89 9.15 3.24
C TYR A 229 -18.72 9.96 4.25
N ARG A 230 -19.53 9.27 5.06
CA ARG A 230 -20.36 9.87 6.10
C ARG A 230 -19.53 10.48 7.22
N THR A 231 -18.44 9.86 7.67
CA THR A 231 -17.57 10.43 8.71
C THR A 231 -16.77 11.62 8.19
N ALA A 232 -16.35 11.60 6.93
CA ALA A 232 -15.69 12.74 6.29
C ALA A 232 -16.63 13.97 6.14
N THR A 233 -17.92 13.73 5.86
CA THR A 233 -18.94 14.77 5.63
C THR A 233 -19.70 15.20 6.90
N ARG A 234 -20.02 14.30 7.84
CA ARG A 234 -20.88 14.59 9.01
C ARG A 234 -20.37 15.59 10.04
N ALA A 235 -19.09 15.95 10.04
CA ALA A 235 -18.64 17.03 10.91
C ALA A 235 -19.20 18.42 10.48
N GLU A 236 -20.10 18.48 9.50
CA GLU A 236 -20.99 19.64 9.25
C GLU A 236 -22.13 19.80 10.27
N ALA A 237 -22.68 18.73 10.86
CA ALA A 237 -23.88 18.87 11.69
C ALA A 237 -23.60 19.54 13.05
N ALA A 238 -22.37 19.41 13.58
CA ALA A 238 -21.99 20.02 14.84
C ALA A 238 -21.53 21.49 14.69
N ALA A 239 -21.09 21.91 13.50
CA ALA A 239 -20.60 23.26 13.24
C ALA A 239 -21.70 24.25 12.78
N ARG A 240 -22.87 23.75 12.37
CA ARG A 240 -24.04 24.58 12.03
C ARG A 240 -25.06 24.72 13.17
N ALA A 241 -24.82 24.08 14.32
CA ALA A 241 -25.74 24.01 15.45
C ALA A 241 -25.23 24.69 16.74
N GLY A 242 -24.10 25.41 16.65
CA GLY A 242 -23.55 26.26 17.72
C GLY A 242 -23.17 27.62 17.15
#